data_AF-A0A9Q3PZC1-F1
#
_entry.id   AF-A0A9Q3PZC1-F1
#
_cell.length_a   1.000
_cell.length_b   1.000
_cell.length_c   1.000
_cell.angle_alpha   90.00
_cell.angle_beta   90.00
_cell.angle_gamma   90.00
#
_symmetry.space_group_name_H-M   'P 1'
#
loop_
_entity.id
_entity.type
_entity.pdbx_description
1 polymer ?
#
loop_
_entity_poly.entity_id
_entity_poly.type
_entity_poly.pdbx_seq_one_letter_code
_entity_poly.pdbx_strand_id
1 'polypeptide(L)'
;MLRKNRPAFAIGEEPSGKIKGNDIELYLDVERPYPPMLRRPPYPESAETRKEIEKNINELLEMDVIRKIGHNEVVEITTPVLITWHYGKSRLCGCFRALNNYTKADRYPIPRIPHALDKLAKAK
;
A
#
# COMPACT_ATOMS: atom_id res chain seq x y z
N MET A 1 8.69 25.85 -14.67
CA MET A 1 8.64 25.01 -13.45
C MET A 1 8.99 23.56 -13.77
N LEU A 2 8.19 22.88 -14.61
CA LEU A 2 8.41 21.47 -15.02
C LEU A 2 9.83 21.18 -15.55
N ARG A 3 10.36 21.99 -16.47
CA ARG A 3 11.69 21.78 -17.06
C ARG A 3 12.84 21.96 -16.07
N LYS A 4 12.68 22.81 -15.06
CA LYS A 4 13.73 23.14 -14.09
C LYS A 4 13.75 22.16 -12.91
N ASN A 5 12.58 21.67 -12.49
CA ASN A 5 12.43 20.78 -11.33
C ASN A 5 11.92 19.40 -11.77
N ARG A 6 12.37 18.91 -12.92
CA ARG A 6 11.93 17.65 -13.51
C ARG A 6 11.89 16.47 -12.50
N PRO A 7 12.92 16.21 -11.66
CA PRO A 7 12.88 15.09 -10.71
C PRO A 7 11.88 15.25 -9.57
N ALA A 8 11.26 16.43 -9.40
CA ALA A 8 10.23 16.66 -8.39
C ALA A 8 8.82 16.27 -8.88
N PHE A 9 8.66 15.97 -10.18
CA PHE A 9 7.36 15.64 -10.77
C PHE A 9 7.34 14.18 -11.21
N ALA A 10 6.31 13.45 -10.80
CA ALA A 10 6.05 12.09 -11.27
C ALA A 10 5.45 12.12 -12.70
N ILE A 11 6.28 12.42 -13.70
CA ILE A 11 5.86 12.55 -15.12
C ILE A 11 6.71 11.64 -16.00
N GLY A 12 6.05 10.88 -16.87
CA GLY A 12 6.71 10.02 -17.86
C GLY A 12 7.17 8.69 -17.27
N GLU A 13 8.31 8.21 -17.76
CA GLU A 13 8.90 6.90 -17.42
C GLU A 13 9.88 6.99 -16.23
N GLU A 14 9.88 8.09 -15.48
CA GLU A 14 10.75 8.22 -14.32
C GLU A 14 10.35 7.22 -13.22
N PRO A 15 11.33 6.56 -12.59
CA PRO A 15 11.04 5.56 -11.59
C PRO A 15 10.28 6.15 -10.41
N SER A 16 9.48 5.31 -9.76
CA SER A 16 8.74 5.68 -8.56
C SER A 16 9.67 6.28 -7.50
N GLY A 17 9.19 7.34 -6.83
CA GLY A 17 9.96 7.98 -5.76
C GLY A 17 10.19 6.98 -4.62
N LYS A 18 11.46 6.79 -4.23
CA LYS A 18 11.86 5.92 -3.11
C LYS A 18 12.62 6.74 -2.08
N ILE A 19 12.01 6.96 -0.92
CA ILE A 19 12.66 7.65 0.20
C ILE A 19 13.65 6.68 0.82
N LYS A 20 14.92 7.08 0.93
CA LYS A 20 15.98 6.27 1.56
C LYS A 20 16.07 6.60 3.05
N GLY A 21 16.16 5.57 3.89
CA GLY A 21 16.43 5.70 5.33
C GLY A 21 15.23 6.12 6.19
N ASN A 22 14.01 6.06 5.65
CA ASN A 22 12.77 6.33 6.40
C ASN A 22 11.81 5.14 6.24
N ASP A 23 12.31 3.95 6.55
CA ASP A 23 11.50 2.75 6.53
C ASP A 23 10.47 2.80 7.67
N ILE A 24 9.26 2.31 7.40
CA ILE A 24 8.19 2.26 8.39
C ILE A 24 8.12 0.85 8.97
N GLU A 25 8.25 0.75 10.28
CA GLU A 25 8.01 -0.50 11.01
C GLU A 25 6.53 -0.62 11.37
N LEU A 26 5.92 -1.75 10.98
CA LEU A 26 4.55 -2.09 11.37
C LEU A 26 4.58 -2.98 12.62
N TYR A 27 4.04 -2.48 13.73
CA TYR A 27 3.92 -3.24 14.97
C TYR A 27 2.56 -3.93 15.07
N LEU A 28 2.59 -5.22 15.41
CA LEU A 28 1.40 -6.00 15.72
C LEU A 28 1.15 -6.04 17.23
N ASP A 29 -0.11 -5.97 17.63
CA ASP A 29 -0.56 -6.08 19.04
C ASP A 29 -0.68 -7.55 19.50
N VAL A 30 -0.20 -8.50 18.68
CA VAL A 30 -0.24 -9.94 18.95
C VAL A 30 1.12 -10.56 18.70
N GLU A 31 1.44 -11.56 19.52
CA GLU A 31 2.68 -12.33 19.40
C GLU A 31 2.43 -13.66 18.69
N ARG A 32 3.53 -14.38 18.39
CA ARG A 32 3.47 -15.71 17.80
C ARG A 32 3.03 -16.74 18.86
N PRO A 33 2.23 -17.76 18.47
CA PRO A 33 1.70 -17.99 17.14
C PRO A 33 0.55 -17.03 16.79
N TYR A 34 0.58 -16.51 15.56
CA TYR A 34 -0.42 -15.53 15.11
C TYR A 34 -1.82 -16.15 14.96
N PRO A 35 -2.89 -15.37 15.21
CA PRO A 35 -4.27 -15.84 15.03
C PRO A 35 -4.53 -16.33 13.60
N PRO A 36 -5.32 -17.41 13.40
CA PRO A 36 -5.67 -17.91 12.06
C PRO A 36 -6.32 -16.86 11.14
N MET A 37 -6.98 -15.86 11.72
CA MET A 37 -7.57 -14.72 10.99
C MET A 37 -6.54 -13.89 10.20
N LEU A 38 -5.25 -13.93 10.57
CA LEU A 38 -4.18 -13.27 9.82
C LEU A 38 -3.71 -14.07 8.62
N ARG A 39 -4.09 -15.35 8.48
CA ARG A 39 -3.74 -16.22 7.36
C ARG A 39 -4.96 -16.46 6.46
N ARG A 40 -5.33 -15.43 5.70
CA ARG A 40 -6.53 -15.47 4.86
C ARG A 40 -6.21 -16.02 3.46
N PRO A 41 -7.03 -16.94 2.93
CA PRO A 41 -6.89 -17.40 1.56
C PRO A 41 -7.34 -16.31 0.56
N PRO A 42 -6.87 -16.36 -0.70
CA PRO A 42 -7.41 -15.55 -1.78
C PRO A 42 -8.92 -15.80 -1.96
N TYR A 43 -9.65 -14.77 -2.35
CA TYR A 43 -11.05 -14.92 -2.70
C TYR A 43 -11.19 -15.65 -4.06
N PRO A 44 -12.27 -16.44 -4.25
CA PRO A 44 -12.60 -16.97 -5.56
C PRO A 44 -12.93 -15.82 -6.53
N GLU A 45 -12.30 -15.82 -7.69
CA GLU A 45 -12.43 -14.76 -8.69
C GLU A 45 -12.70 -15.34 -10.08
N SER A 46 -13.39 -14.56 -10.92
CA SER A 46 -13.61 -14.92 -12.32
C SER A 46 -12.29 -14.95 -13.10
N ALA A 47 -12.26 -15.67 -14.22
CA ALA A 47 -11.06 -15.74 -15.07
C ALA A 47 -10.63 -14.36 -15.57
N GLU A 48 -11.57 -13.48 -15.87
CA GLU A 48 -11.30 -12.09 -16.29
C GLU A 48 -10.67 -11.28 -15.16
N THR A 49 -11.24 -11.36 -13.94
CA THR A 49 -10.70 -10.65 -12.78
C THR A 49 -9.30 -11.14 -12.41
N ARG A 50 -9.03 -12.44 -12.53
CA ARG A 50 -7.69 -12.99 -12.29
C ARG A 50 -6.65 -12.43 -13.26
N LYS A 51 -6.98 -12.27 -14.54
CA LYS A 51 -6.08 -11.66 -15.53
C LYS A 51 -5.74 -10.22 -15.15
N GLU A 52 -6.72 -9.45 -14.69
CA GLU A 52 -6.50 -8.08 -14.22
C GLU A 52 -5.66 -8.03 -12.94
N ILE A 53 -5.88 -8.95 -12.00
CA ILE A 53 -5.05 -9.09 -10.80
C ILE A 53 -3.60 -9.35 -11.20
N GLU A 54 -3.36 -10.34 -12.07
CA GLU A 54 -2.02 -10.71 -12.52
C GLU A 54 -1.31 -9.56 -13.23
N LYS A 55 -2.02 -8.85 -14.11
CA LYS A 55 -1.52 -7.64 -14.77
C LYS A 55 -1.05 -6.59 -13.75
N ASN A 56 -1.90 -6.23 -12.79
CA ASN A 56 -1.55 -5.25 -11.75
C ASN A 56 -0.38 -5.73 -10.87
N ILE A 57 -0.32 -7.02 -10.53
CA ILE A 57 0.79 -7.59 -9.76
C ILE A 57 2.10 -7.48 -10.55
N ASN A 58 2.10 -7.77 -11.85
CA ASN A 58 3.30 -7.67 -12.69
C ASN A 58 3.78 -6.22 -12.80
N GLU A 59 2.87 -5.26 -12.98
CA GLU A 59 3.22 -3.83 -12.97
C GLU A 59 3.88 -3.43 -11.64
N LEU A 60 3.34 -3.87 -10.50
CA LEU A 60 3.92 -3.58 -9.18
C LEU A 60 5.29 -4.25 -8.95
N LEU A 61 5.52 -5.42 -9.54
CA LEU A 61 6.82 -6.10 -9.52
C LEU A 61 7.85 -5.35 -10.36
N GLU A 62 7.47 -4.89 -11.55
CA GLU A 62 8.32 -4.08 -12.44
C GLU A 62 8.70 -2.74 -11.80
N MET A 63 7.79 -2.15 -11.01
CA MET A 63 8.01 -0.91 -10.29
C MET A 63 8.81 -1.07 -8.97
N ASP A 64 9.29 -2.27 -8.63
CA ASP A 64 9.98 -2.57 -7.35
C ASP A 64 9.17 -2.17 -6.10
N VAL A 65 7.83 -2.21 -6.19
CA VAL A 65 6.93 -1.88 -5.07
C VAL A 65 6.64 -3.12 -4.22
N ILE A 66 6.55 -4.28 -4.87
CA ILE A 66 6.35 -5.59 -4.21
C ILE A 66 7.42 -6.57 -4.66
N ARG A 67 7.58 -7.67 -3.92
CA ARG A 67 8.48 -8.77 -4.27
C ARG A 67 7.79 -10.12 -4.13
N LYS A 68 8.31 -11.11 -4.84
CA LYS A 68 7.99 -12.52 -4.57
C LYS A 68 8.67 -12.96 -3.27
N ILE A 69 7.98 -13.83 -2.53
CA ILE A 69 8.51 -14.44 -1.32
C ILE A 69 9.36 -15.64 -1.73
N GLY A 70 10.56 -15.79 -1.15
CA GLY A 70 11.47 -16.89 -1.45
C GLY A 70 10.97 -18.22 -0.90
N HIS A 71 11.41 -19.33 -1.50
CA HIS A 71 11.00 -20.69 -1.11
C HIS A 71 11.32 -21.04 0.36
N ASN A 72 12.32 -20.39 0.95
CA ASN A 72 12.76 -20.62 2.32
C ASN A 72 12.12 -19.67 3.34
N GLU A 73 11.29 -18.72 2.89
CA GLU A 73 10.64 -17.74 3.78
C GLU A 73 9.28 -18.29 4.25
N VAL A 74 9.07 -18.31 5.57
CA VAL A 74 7.80 -18.73 6.16
C VAL A 74 6.82 -17.56 6.13
N VAL A 75 5.63 -17.79 5.55
CA VAL A 75 4.56 -16.79 5.48
C VAL A 75 3.47 -17.14 6.49
N GLU A 76 3.39 -16.37 7.57
CA GLU A 76 2.38 -16.55 8.61
C GLU A 76 1.20 -15.58 8.48
N ILE A 77 1.37 -14.49 7.73
CA ILE A 77 0.36 -13.45 7.53
C ILE A 77 0.09 -13.32 6.03
N THR A 78 -1.17 -13.44 5.63
CA THR A 78 -1.62 -13.29 4.24
C THR A 78 -2.86 -12.43 4.17
N THR A 79 -2.86 -11.47 3.26
CA THR A 79 -4.01 -10.59 2.98
C THR A 79 -4.48 -10.81 1.55
N PRO A 80 -5.77 -11.12 1.32
CA PRO A 80 -6.27 -11.31 -0.04
C PRO A 80 -6.40 -9.97 -0.75
N VAL A 81 -6.26 -10.00 -2.05
CA VAL A 81 -6.45 -8.86 -2.95
C VAL A 81 -7.75 -9.03 -3.73
N LEU A 82 -8.33 -7.91 -4.13
CA LEU A 82 -9.56 -7.79 -4.90
C LEU A 82 -9.37 -6.77 -6.01
N ILE A 83 -10.18 -6.84 -7.07
CA ILE A 83 -10.26 -5.77 -8.06
C ILE A 83 -11.51 -4.93 -7.81
N THR A 84 -11.33 -3.61 -7.84
CA THR A 84 -12.44 -2.65 -7.89
C THR A 84 -12.45 -1.96 -9.24
N TRP A 85 -13.64 -1.82 -9.83
CA TRP A 85 -13.81 -1.20 -11.14
C TRP A 85 -14.35 0.21 -10.98
N HIS A 86 -13.76 1.16 -11.69
CA HIS A 86 -14.20 2.55 -11.67
C HIS A 86 -13.91 3.23 -13.01
N TYR A 87 -14.95 3.77 -13.67
CA TYR A 87 -14.87 4.36 -15.01
C TYR A 87 -14.12 3.49 -16.04
N GLY A 88 -14.42 2.19 -16.06
CA GLY A 88 -13.79 1.24 -17.00
C GLY A 88 -12.34 0.87 -16.69
N LYS A 89 -11.79 1.33 -15.55
CA LYS A 89 -10.44 0.98 -15.09
C LYS A 89 -10.51 0.07 -13.87
N SER A 90 -9.67 -0.97 -13.85
CA SER A 90 -9.46 -1.86 -12.72
C SER A 90 -8.48 -1.23 -11.72
N ARG A 91 -8.64 -1.56 -10.43
CA ARG A 91 -7.73 -1.18 -9.35
C ARG A 91 -7.54 -2.36 -8.40
N LEU A 92 -6.31 -2.74 -8.15
CA LEU A 92 -5.96 -3.76 -7.16
C LEU A 92 -6.11 -3.19 -5.73
N CYS A 93 -6.85 -3.89 -4.87
CA CYS A 93 -7.12 -3.47 -3.50
C CYS A 93 -6.83 -4.62 -2.52
N GLY A 94 -5.92 -4.39 -1.55
CA GLY A 94 -5.66 -5.33 -0.46
C GLY A 94 -6.73 -5.25 0.64
N CYS A 95 -7.23 -6.40 1.10
CA CYS A 95 -8.25 -6.48 2.15
C CYS A 95 -7.64 -6.54 3.56
N PHE A 96 -7.05 -5.43 4.02
CA PHE A 96 -6.33 -5.36 5.31
C PHE A 96 -7.23 -5.35 6.56
N ARG A 97 -8.54 -5.59 6.43
CA ARG A 97 -9.47 -5.53 7.57
C ARG A 97 -9.07 -6.41 8.74
N ALA A 98 -8.62 -7.63 8.46
CA ALA A 98 -8.17 -8.55 9.51
C ALA A 98 -6.85 -8.08 10.12
N LEU A 99 -5.89 -7.66 9.30
CA LEU A 99 -4.60 -7.12 9.75
C LEU A 99 -4.79 -5.91 10.66
N ASN A 100 -5.66 -4.97 10.27
CA ASN A 100 -5.91 -3.72 11.00
C ASN A 100 -6.41 -3.94 12.44
N ASN A 101 -7.08 -5.07 12.73
CA ASN A 101 -7.52 -5.39 14.09
C ASN A 101 -6.37 -5.76 15.03
N TYR A 102 -5.21 -6.05 14.46
CA TYR A 102 -4.02 -6.50 15.17
C TYR A 102 -2.83 -5.56 14.97
N THR A 103 -3.03 -4.38 14.35
CA THR A 103 -1.97 -3.38 14.16
C THR A 103 -2.15 -2.24 15.14
N LYS A 104 -1.04 -1.81 15.74
CA LYS A 104 -1.04 -0.60 16.56
C LYS A 104 -1.19 0.64 15.68
N ALA A 105 -2.22 1.43 15.93
CA ALA A 105 -2.40 2.69 15.21
C ALA A 105 -1.26 3.67 15.54
N ASP A 106 -0.57 4.17 14.51
CA ASP A 106 0.35 5.30 14.65
C ASP A 106 -0.45 6.57 14.98
N ARG A 107 -0.18 7.15 16.15
CA ARG A 107 -0.89 8.33 16.67
C ARG A 107 -0.14 9.63 16.38
N TYR A 108 0.60 9.70 15.29
CA TYR A 108 1.19 10.96 14.83
C TYR A 108 0.07 11.95 14.43
N PRO A 109 0.05 13.18 15.00
CA PRO A 109 -1.05 14.10 14.77
C PRO A 109 -0.99 14.67 13.35
N ILE A 110 -1.86 14.18 12.47
CA ILE A 110 -2.10 14.80 11.17
C ILE A 110 -3.01 16.02 11.40
N PRO A 111 -2.53 17.25 11.14
CA PRO A 111 -3.35 18.44 11.37
C PRO A 111 -4.57 18.43 10.44
N ARG A 112 -5.74 18.78 10.99
CA ARG A 112 -6.93 19.00 10.17
C ARG A 112 -6.71 20.21 9.26
N ILE A 113 -7.34 20.20 8.08
CA ILE A 113 -7.22 21.28 7.08
C ILE A 113 -7.46 22.67 7.71
N PRO A 114 -8.53 22.91 8.51
CA PRO A 114 -8.76 24.23 9.10
C PRO A 114 -7.64 24.66 10.07
N HIS A 115 -7.14 23.73 10.90
CA HIS A 115 -6.06 24.03 11.83
C HIS A 115 -4.76 24.41 11.12
N ALA A 116 -4.48 23.77 9.97
CA ALA A 116 -3.33 24.12 9.15
C ALA A 116 -3.48 25.52 8.53
N LEU A 117 -4.69 25.86 8.03
CA LEU A 117 -4.99 27.16 7.44
C LEU A 117 -4.94 28.30 8.48
N ASP A 118 -5.46 28.10 9.69
CA ASP A 118 -5.42 29.09 10.77
C ASP A 118 -3.98 29.45 11.17
N LYS A 119 -3.08 28.47 11.19
CA LYS A 119 -1.65 28.71 11.46
C LYS A 119 -1.01 29.51 10.33
N LEU A 120 -1.40 29.27 9.08
CA LEU A 120 -0.88 29.98 7.92
C LEU A 120 -1.37 31.45 7.90
N ALA A 121 -2.65 31.69 8.20
CA ALA A 121 -3.22 33.04 8.25
C ALA A 121 -2.61 33.91 9.37
N LYS A 122 -2.07 33.28 10.42
CA LYS A 122 -1.37 33.93 11.53
C LYS A 122 0.15 34.01 11.33
N ALA A 123 0.70 33.40 10.27
CA ALA A 123 2.10 33.52 9.91
C ALA A 123 2.31 34.87 9.21
N LYS A 124 3.16 35.72 9.79
CA LYS A 124 3.53 37.03 9.26
C LYS A 124 4.63 36.91 8.20
#